data_AF-A0A183AW68-F1
#
_entry.id   AF-A0A183AW68-F1
#
_cell.length_a   1.000
_cell.length_b   1.000
_cell.length_c   1.000
_cell.angle_alpha   90.00
_cell.angle_beta   90.00
_cell.angle_gamma   90.00
#
_symmetry.space_group_name_H-M   'P 1'
#
loop_
_entity.id
_entity.type
_entity.pdbx_description
1 polymer ?
#
loop_
_entity_poly.entity_id
_entity_poly.type
_entity_poly.pdbx_seq_one_letter_code
_entity_poly.pdbx_strand_id
1 'polypeptide(L)'
;MSPVCITLTIWILLFNYSRATVVDADIYGVQHWILSGSPYVISRRPINVQRDAALIIDPGVHVYVGSGLGIKIHGKLIARGTYGRRIVFQRIPPRVNSPNSVQNNFRIPRKLRLVEGASVRQGLLQIFTANRWRYNEPNKSKYLSCHILTTRPNATTTARWTKTDCRAICQQLGYADGNFTLGPTARNRTVSVELMTPGCQEHEPTTQSTEPFPCPGFQTNVSVGSTACDLQDLTGLNCWGTVASAYSSYWKGLEFYNASLEEVNLPPALGGSWGNTRMNVSASVMEYVDILHAGQ
;
A
#
# COMPACT_ATOMS: atom_id res chain seq x y z
N MET A 1 45.97 0.36 -63.11
CA MET A 1 45.07 0.98 -62.12
C MET A 1 44.55 -0.15 -61.25
N SER A 2 45.02 -0.25 -60.01
CA SER A 2 44.63 -1.31 -59.07
C SER A 2 43.46 -0.81 -58.20
N PRO A 3 42.39 -1.59 -57.98
CA PRO A 3 41.33 -1.19 -57.06
C PRO A 3 41.70 -1.59 -55.63
N VAL A 4 41.61 -0.62 -54.71
CA VAL A 4 41.73 -0.82 -53.27
C VAL A 4 40.38 -1.27 -52.73
N CYS A 5 40.33 -2.44 -52.10
CA CYS A 5 39.14 -2.98 -51.45
C CYS A 5 39.13 -2.52 -49.99
N ILE A 6 38.16 -1.70 -49.60
CA ILE A 6 37.97 -1.23 -48.22
C ILE A 6 36.88 -2.12 -47.60
N THR A 7 37.26 -2.96 -46.63
CA THR A 7 36.32 -3.80 -45.88
C THR A 7 35.76 -3.02 -44.68
N LEU A 8 34.45 -2.81 -44.67
CA LEU A 8 33.71 -2.14 -43.60
C LEU A 8 33.33 -3.19 -42.53
N THR A 9 34.05 -3.25 -41.41
CA THR A 9 33.68 -4.13 -40.29
C THR A 9 32.60 -3.45 -39.44
N ILE A 10 31.35 -3.93 -39.57
CA ILE A 10 30.22 -3.53 -38.73
C ILE A 10 30.39 -4.15 -37.34
N TRP A 11 30.68 -3.31 -36.34
CA TRP A 11 30.57 -3.70 -34.93
C TRP A 11 29.08 -3.72 -34.54
N ILE A 12 28.51 -4.93 -34.46
CA ILE A 12 27.17 -5.13 -33.91
C ILE A 12 27.26 -4.89 -32.40
N LEU A 13 26.82 -3.71 -31.96
CA LEU A 13 26.53 -3.46 -30.54
C LEU A 13 25.35 -4.34 -30.12
N LEU A 14 25.66 -5.46 -29.47
CA LEU A 14 24.65 -6.30 -28.82
C LEU A 14 24.09 -5.54 -27.61
N PHE A 15 23.01 -4.80 -27.81
CA PHE A 15 22.17 -4.34 -26.71
C PHE A 15 21.53 -5.56 -26.05
N ASN A 16 22.05 -5.95 -24.88
CA ASN A 16 21.41 -6.93 -24.02
C ASN A 16 20.06 -6.38 -23.56
N TYR A 17 18.99 -6.77 -24.25
CA TYR A 17 17.64 -6.54 -23.76
C TYR A 17 17.40 -7.55 -22.62
N SER A 18 17.41 -7.09 -21.37
CA SER A 18 17.12 -7.99 -20.25
C SER A 18 15.70 -8.54 -20.41
N ARG A 19 15.59 -9.87 -20.49
CA ARG A 19 14.30 -10.55 -20.46
C ARG A 19 13.79 -10.55 -19.02
N ALA A 20 12.49 -10.42 -18.87
CA ALA A 20 11.83 -10.51 -17.57
C ALA A 20 12.22 -11.82 -16.84
N THR A 21 12.57 -11.71 -15.57
CA THR A 21 12.85 -12.86 -14.70
C THR A 21 11.54 -13.39 -14.14
N VAL A 22 11.14 -14.61 -14.53
CA VAL A 22 9.93 -15.25 -13.99
C VAL A 22 10.24 -15.82 -12.60
N VAL A 23 9.37 -15.54 -11.63
CA VAL A 23 9.45 -16.06 -10.26
C VAL A 23 8.27 -16.99 -10.03
N ASP A 24 8.56 -18.27 -9.84
CA ASP A 24 7.57 -19.34 -9.67
C ASP A 24 7.81 -20.25 -8.46
N ALA A 25 8.84 -19.94 -7.66
CA ALA A 25 9.17 -20.64 -6.42
C ALA A 25 9.16 -19.69 -5.21
N ASP A 26 9.02 -20.27 -4.02
CA ASP A 26 9.19 -19.56 -2.76
C ASP A 26 10.66 -19.18 -2.54
N ILE A 27 10.89 -18.15 -1.73
CA ILE A 27 12.22 -17.64 -1.44
C ILE A 27 12.76 -18.33 -0.18
N TYR A 28 13.88 -19.03 -0.35
CA TYR A 28 14.64 -19.69 0.72
C TYR A 28 16.03 -19.06 0.82
N GLY A 29 16.58 -18.98 2.02
CA GLY A 29 17.89 -18.35 2.26
C GLY A 29 17.92 -16.88 1.80
N VAL A 30 19.08 -16.40 1.38
CA VAL A 30 19.23 -15.03 0.87
C VAL A 30 19.09 -15.03 -0.64
N GLN A 31 18.10 -14.28 -1.15
CA GLN A 31 17.94 -14.05 -2.57
C GLN A 31 18.01 -12.56 -2.88
N HIS A 32 18.72 -12.23 -3.95
CA HIS A 32 18.95 -10.86 -4.39
C HIS A 32 18.34 -10.63 -5.76
N TRP A 33 17.38 -9.71 -5.83
CA TRP A 33 16.79 -9.23 -7.06
C TRP A 33 17.52 -7.97 -7.51
N ILE A 34 18.30 -8.11 -8.58
CA ILE A 34 19.19 -7.09 -9.11
C ILE A 34 18.57 -6.38 -10.31
N LEU A 35 18.99 -5.14 -10.57
CA LEU A 35 18.43 -4.32 -11.65
C LEU A 35 18.54 -4.98 -13.03
N SER A 36 19.63 -5.71 -13.31
CA SER A 36 19.82 -6.40 -14.59
C SER A 36 18.86 -7.58 -14.79
N GLY A 37 18.25 -8.13 -13.73
CA GLY A 37 17.20 -9.15 -13.81
C GLY A 37 15.78 -8.56 -13.87
N SER A 38 15.65 -7.24 -13.79
CA SER A 38 14.36 -6.57 -13.81
C SER A 38 13.75 -6.56 -15.23
N PRO A 39 12.43 -6.75 -15.38
CA PRO A 39 11.43 -6.93 -14.31
C PRO A 39 11.36 -8.36 -13.77
N TYR A 40 11.08 -8.48 -12.47
CA TYR A 40 10.72 -9.76 -11.84
C TYR A 40 9.21 -9.98 -11.95
N VAL A 41 8.77 -11.13 -12.42
CA VAL A 41 7.35 -11.40 -12.75
C VAL A 41 6.84 -12.62 -12.01
N ILE A 42 5.89 -12.40 -11.11
CA ILE A 42 5.16 -13.43 -10.36
C ILE A 42 3.81 -13.62 -11.04
N SER A 43 3.68 -14.60 -11.93
CA SER A 43 2.47 -14.76 -12.76
C SER A 43 1.67 -16.04 -12.52
N ARG A 44 2.23 -17.03 -11.83
CA ARG A 44 1.64 -18.38 -11.72
C ARG A 44 1.04 -18.70 -10.36
N ARG A 45 1.73 -18.32 -9.28
CA ARG A 45 1.37 -18.62 -7.90
C ARG A 45 1.83 -17.48 -6.98
N PRO A 46 1.19 -17.28 -5.81
CA PRO A 46 1.75 -16.40 -4.79
C PRO A 46 3.11 -16.96 -4.33
N ILE A 47 3.98 -16.08 -3.85
CA ILE A 47 5.29 -16.47 -3.33
C ILE A 47 5.38 -16.18 -1.84
N ASN A 48 6.11 -17.02 -1.13
CA ASN A 48 6.41 -16.84 0.28
C ASN A 48 7.91 -16.61 0.47
N VAL A 49 8.28 -15.55 1.19
CA VAL A 49 9.62 -15.38 1.76
C VAL A 49 9.62 -16.09 3.10
N GLN A 50 10.31 -17.23 3.17
CA GLN A 50 10.29 -18.11 4.34
C GLN A 50 10.91 -17.46 5.59
N ARG A 51 10.64 -17.99 6.78
CA ARG A 51 11.00 -17.39 8.08
C ARG A 51 12.48 -17.05 8.22
N ASP A 52 13.36 -17.89 7.70
CA ASP A 52 14.82 -17.71 7.76
C ASP A 52 15.40 -17.16 6.45
N ALA A 53 14.53 -16.67 5.56
CA ALA A 53 14.91 -16.13 4.26
C ALA A 53 14.96 -14.60 4.26
N ALA A 54 15.77 -14.06 3.35
CA ALA A 54 15.89 -12.63 3.09
C ALA A 54 15.74 -12.37 1.60
N LEU A 55 14.74 -11.56 1.25
CA LEU A 55 14.59 -11.03 -0.10
C LEU A 55 15.17 -9.61 -0.14
N ILE A 56 16.25 -9.43 -0.90
CA ILE A 56 16.93 -8.15 -1.10
C ILE A 56 16.59 -7.66 -2.51
N ILE A 57 16.16 -6.40 -2.65
CA ILE A 57 15.76 -5.82 -3.93
C ILE A 57 16.53 -4.52 -4.17
N ASP A 58 17.22 -4.46 -5.31
CA ASP A 58 18.03 -3.31 -5.70
C ASP A 58 17.20 -2.09 -6.14
N PRO A 59 17.77 -0.87 -6.02
CA PRO A 59 17.17 0.34 -6.56
C PRO A 59 16.81 0.22 -8.05
N GLY A 60 15.59 0.65 -8.40
CA GLY A 60 15.10 0.67 -9.78
C GLY A 60 14.50 -0.66 -10.26
N VAL A 61 14.44 -1.68 -9.41
CA VAL A 61 13.79 -2.95 -9.77
C VAL A 61 12.27 -2.79 -9.85
N HIS A 62 11.71 -3.24 -10.96
CA HIS A 62 10.27 -3.45 -11.15
C HIS A 62 9.90 -4.90 -10.83
N VAL A 63 8.85 -5.07 -10.02
CA VAL A 63 8.24 -6.35 -9.65
C VAL A 63 6.79 -6.35 -10.12
N TYR A 64 6.44 -7.28 -11.00
CA TYR A 64 5.09 -7.45 -11.54
C TYR A 64 4.41 -8.66 -10.96
N VAL A 65 3.22 -8.47 -10.40
CA VAL A 65 2.45 -9.51 -9.73
C VAL A 65 1.13 -9.76 -10.45
N GLY A 66 0.80 -11.03 -10.68
CA GLY A 66 -0.43 -11.44 -11.33
C GLY A 66 -1.67 -11.13 -10.51
N SER A 67 -2.81 -11.04 -11.20
CA SER A 67 -4.13 -10.81 -10.61
C SER A 67 -4.40 -11.78 -9.45
N GLY A 68 -4.79 -11.27 -8.29
CA GLY A 68 -5.11 -12.07 -7.10
C GLY A 68 -3.94 -12.83 -6.46
N LEU A 69 -2.71 -12.65 -6.97
CA LEU A 69 -1.48 -13.16 -6.35
C LEU A 69 -0.92 -12.14 -5.36
N GLY A 70 -0.15 -12.60 -4.38
CA GLY A 70 0.48 -11.76 -3.37
C GLY A 70 1.87 -12.24 -3.03
N ILE A 71 2.57 -11.45 -2.22
CA ILE A 71 3.87 -11.79 -1.66
C ILE A 71 3.69 -11.86 -0.15
N LYS A 72 3.93 -13.03 0.43
CA LYS A 72 3.89 -13.22 1.89
C LYS A 72 5.30 -13.21 2.44
N ILE A 73 5.53 -12.41 3.47
CA ILE A 73 6.84 -12.22 4.09
C ILE A 73 6.79 -12.78 5.51
N HIS A 74 7.34 -13.98 5.68
CA HIS A 74 7.59 -14.60 6.99
C HIS A 74 9.01 -14.33 7.51
N GLY A 75 9.97 -14.09 6.60
CA GLY A 75 11.34 -13.68 6.93
C GLY A 75 11.49 -12.16 6.90
N LYS A 76 12.44 -11.67 6.09
CA LYS A 76 12.67 -10.23 5.91
C LYS A 76 12.72 -9.80 4.44
N LEU A 77 12.16 -8.62 4.17
CA LEU A 77 12.23 -7.92 2.88
C LEU A 77 13.09 -6.66 3.03
N ILE A 78 14.16 -6.56 2.24
CA ILE A 78 15.04 -5.38 2.19
C ILE A 78 14.90 -4.75 0.80
N ALA A 79 14.04 -3.74 0.70
CA ALA A 79 13.79 -2.97 -0.52
C ALA A 79 14.20 -1.51 -0.28
N ARG A 80 15.46 -1.19 -0.63
CA ARG A 80 16.03 0.15 -0.49
C ARG A 80 16.23 0.78 -1.85
N GLY A 81 15.23 1.51 -2.32
CA GLY A 81 15.33 2.33 -3.52
C GLY A 81 16.11 3.63 -3.27
N THR A 82 16.17 4.46 -4.30
CA THR A 82 16.68 5.84 -4.19
C THR A 82 15.68 6.82 -4.82
N TYR A 83 15.84 8.12 -4.56
CA TYR A 83 14.98 9.15 -5.15
C TYR A 83 14.85 9.03 -6.68
N GLY A 84 15.96 8.77 -7.39
CA GLY A 84 15.98 8.61 -8.84
C GLY A 84 15.75 7.19 -9.36
N ARG A 85 15.79 6.18 -8.49
CA ARG A 85 15.59 4.76 -8.83
C ARG A 85 14.75 4.07 -7.76
N ARG A 86 13.45 4.36 -7.80
CA ARG A 86 12.45 3.79 -6.89
C ARG A 86 12.21 2.33 -7.25
N ILE A 87 11.90 1.51 -6.25
CA ILE A 87 11.49 0.12 -6.46
C ILE A 87 9.98 0.11 -6.67
N VAL A 88 9.50 -0.56 -7.72
CA VAL A 88 8.07 -0.53 -8.07
C VAL A 88 7.48 -1.92 -7.99
N PHE A 89 6.53 -2.13 -7.08
CA PHE A 89 5.65 -3.28 -7.07
C PHE A 89 4.34 -2.90 -7.76
N GLN A 90 3.94 -3.62 -8.80
CA GLN A 90 2.68 -3.37 -9.48
C GLN A 90 2.07 -4.64 -10.07
N ARG A 91 0.81 -4.54 -10.51
CA ARG A 91 0.19 -5.59 -11.32
C ARG A 91 0.94 -5.80 -12.64
N ILE A 92 0.80 -6.99 -13.23
CA ILE A 92 1.22 -7.21 -14.62
C ILE A 92 0.42 -6.25 -15.54
N PRO A 93 1.09 -5.38 -16.33
CA PRO A 93 0.39 -4.49 -17.25
C PRO A 93 -0.43 -5.28 -18.29
N PRO A 94 -1.59 -4.77 -18.74
CA PRO A 94 -2.34 -5.43 -19.81
C PRO A 94 -1.48 -5.43 -21.08
N ARG A 95 -1.53 -6.51 -21.87
CA ARG A 95 -0.93 -6.49 -23.21
C ARG A 95 -1.71 -5.48 -24.06
N VAL A 96 -1.01 -4.52 -24.65
CA VAL A 96 -1.59 -3.41 -25.45
C VAL A 96 -2.34 -3.90 -26.72
N ASN A 97 -2.29 -5.19 -27.03
CA ASN A 97 -2.86 -5.76 -28.27
C ASN A 97 -4.12 -6.63 -28.05
N SER A 98 -4.84 -6.49 -26.93
CA SER A 98 -6.13 -7.18 -26.76
C SER A 98 -7.29 -6.22 -27.04
N PRO A 99 -8.06 -6.41 -28.14
CA PRO A 99 -9.23 -5.58 -28.45
C PRO A 99 -10.31 -5.64 -27.36
N ASN A 100 -10.22 -6.62 -26.45
CA ASN A 100 -11.19 -6.89 -25.41
C ASN A 100 -10.63 -6.77 -23.99
N SER A 101 -9.52 -6.04 -23.79
CA SER A 101 -9.21 -5.62 -22.41
C SER A 101 -10.25 -4.58 -22.02
N VAL A 102 -11.33 -5.04 -21.37
CA VAL A 102 -12.16 -4.18 -20.54
C VAL A 102 -11.16 -3.58 -19.57
N GLN A 103 -10.73 -2.34 -19.83
CA GLN A 103 -10.03 -1.54 -18.84
C GLN A 103 -11.06 -1.32 -17.74
N ASN A 104 -11.15 -2.29 -16.83
CA ASN A 104 -11.79 -2.10 -15.56
C ASN A 104 -10.94 -1.02 -14.89
N ASN A 105 -11.32 0.24 -15.11
CA ASN A 105 -10.73 1.44 -14.54
C ASN A 105 -11.04 1.50 -13.05
N PHE A 106 -10.99 0.35 -12.36
CA PHE A 106 -11.12 0.28 -10.93
C PHE A 106 -9.93 1.02 -10.39
N ARG A 107 -10.18 2.26 -9.98
CA ARG A 107 -9.21 3.17 -9.38
C ARG A 107 -9.52 3.10 -7.90
N ILE A 108 -8.74 2.34 -7.14
CA ILE A 108 -8.72 2.55 -5.68
C ILE A 108 -8.41 4.04 -5.49
N PRO A 109 -9.25 4.80 -4.76
CA PRO A 109 -8.95 6.19 -4.51
C PRO A 109 -7.61 6.23 -3.80
N ARG A 110 -6.63 6.89 -4.43
CA ARG A 110 -5.30 7.18 -3.88
C ARG A 110 -5.33 8.03 -2.60
N LYS A 111 -6.51 8.15 -1.99
CA LYS A 111 -6.80 8.99 -0.85
C LYS A 111 -7.34 8.25 0.36
N LEU A 112 -7.47 6.92 0.33
CA LEU A 112 -7.89 6.13 1.51
C LEU A 112 -7.00 4.89 1.68
N ARG A 113 -6.72 4.51 2.93
CA ARG A 113 -6.05 3.24 3.28
C ARG A 113 -6.44 2.75 4.67
N LEU A 114 -6.31 1.44 4.92
CA LEU A 114 -6.41 0.85 6.26
C LEU A 114 -5.00 0.60 6.83
N VAL A 115 -4.78 0.93 8.09
CA VAL A 115 -3.51 0.71 8.80
C VAL A 115 -3.75 0.03 10.15
N GLU A 116 -2.70 -0.49 10.78
CA GLU A 116 -2.75 -1.02 12.16
C GLU A 116 -3.83 -2.09 12.42
N GLY A 117 -4.24 -2.82 11.38
CA GLY A 117 -5.15 -3.95 11.53
C GLY A 117 -4.50 -5.30 11.26
N ALA A 118 -5.18 -6.36 11.66
CA ALA A 118 -4.67 -7.73 11.59
C ALA A 118 -4.58 -8.29 10.15
N SER A 119 -5.18 -7.62 9.17
CA SER A 119 -5.15 -8.04 7.76
C SER A 119 -5.38 -6.84 6.82
N VAL A 120 -5.22 -7.05 5.51
CA VAL A 120 -5.53 -6.03 4.48
C VAL A 120 -7.00 -5.60 4.45
N ARG A 121 -7.89 -6.36 5.11
CA ARG A 121 -9.33 -6.13 5.15
C ARG A 121 -9.79 -5.36 6.38
N GLN A 122 -8.95 -5.28 7.39
CA GLN A 122 -9.30 -4.69 8.68
C GLN A 122 -8.24 -3.66 9.06
N GLY A 123 -8.66 -2.53 9.61
CA GLY A 123 -7.73 -1.57 10.18
C GLY A 123 -8.35 -0.21 10.38
N LEU A 124 -7.53 0.69 10.89
CA LEU A 124 -7.80 2.08 11.10
C LEU A 124 -7.80 2.84 9.76
N LEU A 125 -8.89 3.56 9.49
CA LEU A 125 -9.06 4.29 8.23
C LEU A 125 -8.23 5.57 8.24
N GLN A 126 -7.40 5.74 7.21
CA GLN A 126 -6.61 6.94 6.96
C GLN A 126 -6.95 7.58 5.63
N ILE A 127 -6.90 8.92 5.58
CA ILE A 127 -7.23 9.72 4.41
C ILE A 127 -6.00 10.53 3.92
N PHE A 128 -5.77 10.59 2.61
CA PHE A 128 -4.82 11.52 1.99
C PHE A 128 -5.49 12.87 1.74
N THR A 129 -5.03 13.90 2.45
CA THR A 129 -5.50 15.27 2.28
C THR A 129 -4.31 16.24 2.27
N ALA A 130 -4.44 17.35 1.53
CA ALA A 130 -3.39 18.37 1.36
C ALA A 130 -2.03 17.81 0.91
N ASN A 131 -2.03 16.93 -0.11
CA ASN A 131 -0.85 16.30 -0.72
C ASN A 131 0.08 15.54 0.23
N ARG A 132 -0.41 15.12 1.40
CA ARG A 132 0.41 14.40 2.39
C ARG A 132 -0.34 13.20 2.95
N TRP A 133 0.23 12.00 2.78
CA TRP A 133 -0.02 10.85 3.66
C TRP A 133 0.78 11.19 4.88
N ARG A 134 0.14 11.58 5.96
CA ARG A 134 0.88 12.20 7.04
C ARG A 134 1.71 11.14 7.79
N TYR A 135 3.02 11.10 7.50
CA TYR A 135 4.10 10.75 8.42
C TYR A 135 5.48 11.24 7.90
N ASN A 136 5.98 12.27 8.62
CA ASN A 136 7.34 12.79 8.91
C ASN A 136 8.42 13.17 7.86
N GLU A 137 8.91 14.41 8.03
CA GLU A 137 10.30 14.88 7.86
C GLU A 137 10.86 15.26 9.27
N PRO A 138 12.19 15.37 9.45
CA PRO A 138 12.82 15.51 10.77
C PRO A 138 12.64 16.93 11.34
N ASN A 139 12.41 16.99 12.66
CA ASN A 139 12.33 18.19 13.53
C ASN A 139 10.95 18.84 13.82
N LYS A 140 9.80 18.34 13.35
CA LYS A 140 8.48 18.81 13.85
C LYS A 140 7.43 17.70 13.93
N SER A 141 6.85 17.53 15.12
CA SER A 141 5.68 16.71 15.50
C SER A 141 5.59 15.26 15.02
N LYS A 142 6.08 14.41 15.92
CA LYS A 142 5.82 12.99 16.15
C LYS A 142 4.33 12.59 15.98
N TYR A 143 4.10 11.53 15.20
CA TYR A 143 2.87 10.77 14.89
C TYR A 143 1.72 11.51 14.18
N LEU A 144 1.13 10.92 13.13
CA LEU A 144 -0.03 11.52 12.46
C LEU A 144 -0.92 10.52 11.69
N SER A 145 -1.65 9.69 12.42
CA SER A 145 -2.73 8.90 11.84
C SER A 145 -4.04 9.68 11.97
N CYS A 146 -4.58 10.14 10.85
CA CYS A 146 -5.86 10.82 10.80
C CYS A 146 -6.96 9.76 10.80
N HIS A 147 -7.61 9.56 11.94
CA HIS A 147 -8.75 8.66 12.03
C HIS A 147 -10.03 9.43 12.25
N ILE A 148 -11.08 8.98 11.59
CA ILE A 148 -12.38 9.62 11.69
C ILE A 148 -13.05 9.22 13.01
N LEU A 149 -14.01 9.96 13.54
CA LEU A 149 -14.69 9.63 14.78
C LEU A 149 -16.19 9.49 14.58
N THR A 150 -16.82 8.69 15.44
CA THR A 150 -18.27 8.65 15.63
C THR A 150 -18.61 9.38 16.93
N THR A 151 -19.63 10.25 16.91
CA THR A 151 -19.94 11.12 18.07
C THR A 151 -20.66 10.39 19.21
N ARG A 152 -20.40 10.88 20.42
CA ARG A 152 -21.05 10.63 21.74
C ARG A 152 -22.55 10.24 21.70
N PRO A 153 -23.05 9.52 22.73
CA PRO A 153 -24.48 9.16 22.86
C PRO A 153 -25.47 10.34 22.97
N ASN A 154 -25.02 11.58 23.21
CA ASN A 154 -25.88 12.72 23.60
C ASN A 154 -25.68 14.01 22.78
N ALA A 155 -25.19 13.94 21.54
CA ALA A 155 -25.22 15.11 20.64
C ALA A 155 -26.56 15.15 19.89
N THR A 156 -27.33 16.22 20.09
CA THR A 156 -28.71 16.43 19.58
C THR A 156 -28.81 16.73 18.08
N THR A 157 -27.71 16.59 17.32
CA THR A 157 -27.70 16.60 15.84
C THR A 157 -26.80 15.47 15.37
N THR A 158 -27.39 14.30 15.13
CA THR A 158 -26.66 13.04 14.98
C THR A 158 -26.15 12.85 13.54
N ALA A 159 -25.09 13.58 13.21
CA ALA A 159 -24.16 13.21 12.17
C ALA A 159 -23.47 11.89 12.56
N ARG A 160 -23.95 10.77 12.03
CA ARG A 160 -23.42 9.43 12.32
C ARG A 160 -22.90 8.80 11.06
N TRP A 161 -21.76 8.13 11.19
CA TRP A 161 -21.33 7.13 10.23
C TRP A 161 -22.38 6.04 10.13
N THR A 162 -22.85 5.81 8.92
CA THR A 162 -23.90 4.86 8.59
C THR A 162 -23.30 3.60 7.99
N LYS A 163 -24.03 2.48 8.07
CA LYS A 163 -23.62 1.24 7.39
C LYS A 163 -23.37 1.48 5.89
N THR A 164 -24.12 2.40 5.29
CA THR A 164 -23.95 2.87 3.91
C THR A 164 -22.57 3.52 3.69
N ASP A 165 -22.12 4.38 4.61
CA ASP A 165 -20.78 4.97 4.53
C ASP A 165 -19.68 3.90 4.56
N CYS A 166 -19.85 2.93 5.47
CA CYS A 166 -18.97 1.78 5.63
C CYS A 166 -18.82 1.00 4.33
N ARG A 167 -19.97 0.61 3.77
CA ARG A 167 -20.07 -0.16 2.54
C ARG A 167 -19.43 0.60 1.39
N ALA A 168 -19.77 1.87 1.21
CA ALA A 168 -19.23 2.69 0.12
C ALA A 168 -17.70 2.81 0.20
N ILE A 169 -17.14 3.01 1.41
CA ILE A 169 -15.69 3.09 1.59
C ILE A 169 -15.02 1.73 1.37
N CYS A 170 -15.58 0.64 1.90
CA CYS A 170 -15.07 -0.70 1.64
C CYS A 170 -15.13 -1.06 0.15
N GLN A 171 -16.17 -0.64 -0.57
CA GLN A 171 -16.28 -0.76 -2.02
C GLN A 171 -15.19 0.04 -2.75
N GLN A 172 -14.91 1.26 -2.32
CA GLN A 172 -13.79 2.05 -2.84
C GLN A 172 -12.43 1.38 -2.57
N LEU A 173 -12.29 0.64 -1.46
CA LEU A 173 -11.11 -0.15 -1.14
C LEU A 173 -11.04 -1.50 -1.88
N GLY A 174 -12.06 -1.87 -2.66
CA GLY A 174 -12.09 -3.13 -3.41
C GLY A 174 -12.88 -4.28 -2.80
N TYR A 175 -13.63 -4.05 -1.73
CA TYR A 175 -14.45 -5.08 -1.08
C TYR A 175 -15.91 -4.97 -1.50
N ALA A 176 -16.71 -6.01 -1.30
CA ALA A 176 -18.13 -5.95 -1.64
C ALA A 176 -18.93 -5.16 -0.57
N ASP A 177 -18.54 -5.31 0.69
CA ASP A 177 -19.23 -4.71 1.84
C ASP A 177 -18.26 -4.53 3.03
N GLY A 178 -18.75 -3.99 4.15
CA GLY A 178 -17.97 -3.87 5.38
C GLY A 178 -18.75 -3.36 6.59
N ASN A 179 -18.09 -3.37 7.75
CA ASN A 179 -18.63 -2.82 9.00
C ASN A 179 -17.61 -1.94 9.73
N PHE A 180 -18.13 -1.08 10.60
CA PHE A 180 -17.32 -0.28 11.49
C PHE A 180 -16.70 -1.13 12.57
N THR A 181 -15.49 -0.74 12.92
CA THR A 181 -14.84 -1.16 14.14
C THR A 181 -14.44 0.09 14.91
N LEU A 182 -14.58 0.04 16.23
CA LEU A 182 -14.04 1.07 17.10
C LEU A 182 -12.56 0.78 17.29
N GLY A 183 -11.73 1.73 16.87
CA GLY A 183 -10.30 1.75 17.11
C GLY A 183 -9.97 2.21 18.52
N PRO A 184 -8.66 2.30 18.85
CA PRO A 184 -8.24 2.85 20.13
C PRO A 184 -8.66 4.32 20.25
N THR A 185 -8.83 4.80 21.47
CA THR A 185 -9.14 6.21 21.72
C THR A 185 -7.97 7.11 21.27
N ALA A 186 -8.29 8.15 20.53
CA ALA A 186 -7.38 9.20 20.10
C ALA A 186 -6.65 9.79 21.32
N ARG A 187 -5.32 9.83 21.26
CA ARG A 187 -4.49 10.54 22.23
C ARG A 187 -3.87 11.74 21.50
N ASN A 188 -3.71 12.87 22.20
CA ASN A 188 -3.14 14.15 21.72
C ASN A 188 -1.64 14.08 21.34
N ARG A 189 -1.19 12.92 20.85
CA ARG A 189 0.15 12.67 20.34
C ARG A 189 0.19 12.80 18.81
N THR A 190 -0.95 12.94 18.14
CA THR A 190 -1.08 13.03 16.68
C THR A 190 -2.05 14.14 16.26
N VAL A 191 -1.79 14.87 15.18
CA VAL A 191 -2.85 15.67 14.54
C VAL A 191 -3.86 14.73 13.90
N SER A 192 -5.13 14.92 14.25
CA SER A 192 -6.25 14.07 13.83
C SER A 192 -7.13 14.79 12.81
N VAL A 193 -7.96 14.02 12.11
CA VAL A 193 -8.97 14.54 11.18
C VAL A 193 -10.32 14.16 11.74
N GLU A 194 -11.14 15.15 12.03
CA GLU A 194 -12.53 14.93 12.36
C GLU A 194 -13.37 15.05 11.08
N LEU A 195 -14.17 14.02 10.84
CA LEU A 195 -15.15 13.96 9.75
C LEU A 195 -16.43 13.38 10.34
N MET A 196 -17.36 14.27 10.71
CA MET A 196 -18.59 13.87 11.39
C MET A 196 -19.62 13.23 10.45
N THR A 197 -19.62 13.58 9.17
CA THR A 197 -20.61 13.07 8.20
C THR A 197 -19.96 12.80 6.85
N PRO A 198 -19.66 11.53 6.52
CA PRO A 198 -19.24 11.15 5.17
C PRO A 198 -20.34 11.39 4.13
N GLY A 199 -21.59 11.07 4.48
CA GLY A 199 -22.77 11.32 3.65
C GLY A 199 -22.77 10.51 2.35
N CYS A 200 -22.25 9.28 2.40
CA CYS A 200 -22.09 8.44 1.22
C CYS A 200 -23.45 8.02 0.64
N GLN A 201 -23.54 8.01 -0.68
CA GLN A 201 -24.72 7.52 -1.39
C GLN A 201 -24.62 6.02 -1.65
N GLU A 202 -25.75 5.32 -1.58
CA GLU A 202 -25.83 3.91 -1.95
C GLU A 202 -25.53 3.73 -3.44
N HIS A 203 -24.54 2.90 -3.73
CA HIS A 203 -24.25 2.46 -5.09
C HIS A 203 -24.24 0.93 -5.06
N GLU A 204 -24.95 0.32 -6.01
CA GLU A 204 -24.75 -1.10 -6.31
C GLU A 204 -23.28 -1.30 -6.72
N PRO A 205 -22.62 -2.40 -6.31
CA PRO A 205 -21.25 -2.72 -6.68
C PRO A 205 -21.17 -2.98 -8.19
N THR A 206 -21.17 -1.91 -8.95
CA THR A 206 -21.10 -1.93 -10.41
C THR A 206 -19.66 -2.05 -10.84
N THR A 207 -19.45 -2.73 -11.95
CA THR A 207 -18.14 -3.05 -12.53
C THR A 207 -17.42 -1.85 -13.14
N GLN A 208 -18.04 -0.66 -13.10
CA GLN A 208 -17.53 0.59 -13.68
C GLN A 208 -17.25 1.61 -12.58
N SER A 209 -16.03 2.14 -12.62
CA SER A 209 -15.36 2.87 -11.53
C SER A 209 -15.00 4.29 -11.96
N THR A 210 -15.76 4.79 -12.93
CA THR A 210 -15.71 6.16 -13.43
C THR A 210 -16.55 7.12 -12.57
N GLU A 211 -17.33 6.61 -11.62
CA GLU A 211 -18.13 7.41 -10.71
C GLU A 211 -17.25 8.23 -9.74
N PRO A 212 -17.56 9.51 -9.50
CA PRO A 212 -16.89 10.33 -8.49
C PRO A 212 -17.02 9.69 -7.10
N PHE A 213 -16.05 9.95 -6.23
CA PHE A 213 -16.00 9.39 -4.88
C PHE A 213 -17.35 9.62 -4.16
N PRO A 214 -18.07 8.57 -3.72
CA PRO A 214 -19.50 8.61 -3.42
C PRO A 214 -19.84 9.32 -2.11
N CYS A 215 -18.84 9.86 -1.40
CA CYS A 215 -18.97 10.45 -0.08
C CYS A 215 -18.57 11.93 -0.11
N PRO A 216 -19.52 12.86 -0.37
CA PRO A 216 -19.26 14.29 -0.51
C PRO A 216 -18.69 14.93 0.77
N GLY A 217 -18.98 14.37 1.95
CA GLY A 217 -18.51 14.90 3.23
C GLY A 217 -17.00 14.95 3.37
N PHE A 218 -16.26 14.11 2.62
CA PHE A 218 -14.80 14.15 2.58
C PHE A 218 -14.22 15.40 1.89
N GLN A 219 -15.05 16.17 1.18
CA GLN A 219 -14.62 17.40 0.50
C GLN A 219 -14.97 18.66 1.30
N THR A 220 -16.07 18.65 2.05
CA THR A 220 -16.63 19.85 2.69
C THR A 220 -16.54 19.85 4.22
N ASN A 221 -16.48 18.68 4.86
CA ASN A 221 -16.72 18.52 6.31
C ASN A 221 -15.52 17.91 7.04
N VAL A 222 -14.31 18.36 6.70
CA VAL A 222 -13.04 17.83 7.24
C VAL A 222 -12.38 18.90 8.11
N SER A 223 -12.41 18.73 9.43
CA SER A 223 -11.64 19.54 10.38
C SER A 223 -10.32 18.83 10.71
N VAL A 224 -9.25 19.61 10.89
CA VAL A 224 -7.91 19.08 11.17
C VAL A 224 -7.34 19.80 12.38
N GLY A 225 -6.89 19.05 13.39
CA GLY A 225 -6.26 19.64 14.56
C GLY A 225 -5.66 18.60 15.50
N SER A 226 -4.74 19.02 16.36
CA SER A 226 -4.17 18.17 17.42
C SER A 226 -5.20 17.83 18.50
N THR A 227 -6.11 18.76 18.78
CA THR A 227 -7.20 18.60 19.76
C THR A 227 -8.55 18.27 19.14
N ALA A 228 -8.63 18.26 17.80
CA ALA A 228 -9.88 18.06 17.06
C ALA A 228 -10.58 16.71 17.38
N CYS A 229 -9.84 15.76 17.95
CA CYS A 229 -10.33 14.42 18.22
C CYS A 229 -10.05 13.96 19.66
N ASP A 230 -9.76 14.87 20.59
CA ASP A 230 -9.34 14.49 21.95
C ASP A 230 -10.39 13.59 22.65
N LEU A 231 -9.91 12.44 23.15
CA LEU A 231 -10.70 11.46 23.90
C LEU A 231 -11.87 10.83 23.12
N GLN A 232 -11.74 10.70 21.79
CA GLN A 232 -12.74 10.05 20.94
C GLN A 232 -12.18 8.78 20.28
N ASP A 233 -13.02 7.80 19.97
CA ASP A 233 -12.59 6.53 19.37
C ASP A 233 -12.37 6.64 17.86
N LEU A 234 -11.19 6.20 17.42
CA LEU A 234 -10.75 6.24 16.04
C LEU A 234 -11.58 5.26 15.17
N THR A 235 -11.93 5.65 13.94
CA THR A 235 -12.75 4.83 13.03
C THR A 235 -11.89 3.77 12.39
N GLY A 236 -12.19 2.52 12.71
CA GLY A 236 -11.72 1.36 11.98
C GLY A 236 -12.80 0.84 11.03
N LEU A 237 -12.34 0.09 10.03
CA LEU A 237 -13.19 -0.68 9.13
C LEU A 237 -12.79 -2.15 9.19
N ASN A 238 -13.78 -3.01 8.99
CA ASN A 238 -13.60 -4.42 8.67
C ASN A 238 -14.39 -4.71 7.40
N CYS A 239 -13.70 -4.83 6.28
CA CYS A 239 -14.28 -5.04 4.96
C CYS A 239 -14.32 -6.54 4.60
N TRP A 240 -15.32 -6.95 3.83
CA TRP A 240 -15.43 -8.34 3.37
C TRP A 240 -16.14 -8.45 2.03
N GLY A 241 -16.16 -9.68 1.53
CA GLY A 241 -16.70 -9.97 0.21
C GLY A 241 -15.81 -9.42 -0.90
N THR A 242 -16.07 -9.90 -2.11
CA THR A 242 -15.14 -9.80 -3.23
C THR A 242 -15.93 -9.41 -4.47
N VAL A 243 -15.61 -8.28 -5.10
CA VAL A 243 -16.17 -7.92 -6.42
C VAL A 243 -15.33 -8.60 -7.50
N ALA A 244 -15.79 -9.75 -8.03
CA ALA A 244 -15.00 -10.66 -8.88
C ALA A 244 -14.29 -9.98 -10.08
N SER A 245 -14.92 -8.98 -10.72
CA SER A 245 -14.34 -8.23 -11.84
C SER A 245 -13.21 -7.29 -11.43
N ALA A 246 -13.20 -6.80 -10.19
CA ALA A 246 -12.18 -5.89 -9.70
C ALA A 246 -10.84 -6.61 -9.45
N TYR A 247 -10.85 -7.90 -9.07
CA TYR A 247 -9.65 -8.73 -8.91
C TYR A 247 -8.77 -8.77 -10.14
N SER A 248 -9.38 -8.81 -11.33
CA SER A 248 -8.67 -8.96 -12.61
C SER A 248 -7.59 -7.89 -12.84
N SER A 249 -7.74 -6.74 -12.18
CA SER A 249 -6.86 -5.58 -12.32
C SER A 249 -6.00 -5.30 -11.08
N TYR A 250 -5.99 -6.19 -10.08
CA TYR A 250 -5.31 -5.97 -8.79
C TYR A 250 -4.56 -7.20 -8.31
N TRP A 251 -3.51 -6.98 -7.53
CA TRP A 251 -2.80 -8.04 -6.80
C TRP A 251 -3.00 -7.86 -5.29
N LYS A 252 -2.80 -8.92 -4.51
CA LYS A 252 -3.12 -8.94 -3.07
C LYS A 252 -2.27 -8.00 -2.23
N GLY A 253 -1.09 -7.61 -2.71
CA GLY A 253 -0.14 -6.79 -1.95
C GLY A 253 0.93 -7.60 -1.23
N LEU A 254 1.63 -6.91 -0.33
CA LEU A 254 2.66 -7.45 0.54
C LEU A 254 2.03 -7.76 1.91
N GLU A 255 2.14 -9.00 2.37
CA GLU A 255 1.58 -9.44 3.66
C GLU A 255 2.71 -9.91 4.58
N PHE A 256 2.91 -9.25 5.72
CA PHE A 256 3.94 -9.60 6.70
C PHE A 256 3.35 -10.45 7.82
N TYR A 257 3.88 -11.65 8.04
CA TYR A 257 3.34 -12.62 9.01
C TYR A 257 4.42 -13.15 9.95
N ASN A 258 4.38 -12.75 11.22
CA ASN A 258 5.42 -13.07 12.21
C ASN A 258 6.83 -12.86 11.61
N ALA A 259 6.99 -11.76 10.87
CA ALA A 259 8.20 -11.44 10.15
C ALA A 259 9.39 -11.20 11.09
N SER A 260 10.61 -11.39 10.59
CA SER A 260 11.82 -11.25 11.39
C SER A 260 11.92 -9.86 12.03
N LEU A 261 12.33 -9.82 13.30
CA LEU A 261 12.57 -8.61 14.06
C LEU A 261 14.06 -8.45 14.32
N GLU A 262 14.54 -7.21 14.39
CA GLU A 262 15.88 -6.86 14.84
C GLU A 262 15.80 -6.04 16.13
N GLU A 263 16.69 -6.33 17.07
CA GLU A 263 16.78 -5.58 18.32
C GLU A 263 17.65 -4.34 18.09
N VAL A 264 17.09 -3.17 18.36
CA VAL A 264 17.79 -1.88 18.24
C VAL A 264 17.79 -1.14 19.57
N ASN A 265 18.87 -0.41 19.83
CA ASN A 265 18.94 0.50 20.97
C ASN A 265 17.96 1.65 20.76
N LEU A 266 17.08 1.87 21.73
CA LEU A 266 16.15 2.98 21.69
C LEU A 266 16.96 4.30 21.78
N PRO A 267 16.82 5.22 20.83
CA PRO A 267 17.56 6.48 20.87
C PRO A 267 17.09 7.35 22.03
N PRO A 268 17.95 8.23 22.60
CA PRO A 268 17.57 9.14 23.69
C PRO A 268 16.37 10.03 23.35
N ALA A 269 16.20 10.40 22.07
CA ALA A 269 15.04 11.16 21.58
C ALA A 269 13.69 10.44 21.76
N LEU A 270 13.69 9.12 21.93
CA LEU A 270 12.50 8.31 22.22
C LEU A 270 12.46 7.86 23.69
N GLY A 271 13.30 8.41 24.56
CA GLY A 271 13.38 8.07 25.98
C GLY A 271 14.31 6.89 26.29
N GLY A 272 15.17 6.49 25.35
CA GLY A 272 16.14 5.43 25.58
C GLY A 272 17.31 5.89 26.45
N SER A 273 17.76 5.01 27.35
CA SER A 273 18.93 5.26 28.20
C SER A 273 20.16 4.57 27.61
N TRP A 274 20.99 5.32 26.87
CA TRP A 274 22.36 4.96 26.41
C TRP A 274 22.67 3.45 26.26
N GLY A 275 21.86 2.70 25.49
CA GLY A 275 22.09 1.27 25.21
C GLY A 275 21.46 0.25 26.17
N ASN A 276 20.84 0.71 27.27
CA ASN A 276 20.14 -0.14 28.23
C ASN A 276 18.66 -0.39 27.87
N THR A 277 18.09 0.49 27.03
CA THR A 277 16.72 0.34 26.55
C THR A 277 16.75 -0.18 25.12
N ARG A 278 16.27 -1.40 24.93
CA ARG A 278 16.22 -2.06 23.62
C ARG A 278 14.78 -2.24 23.18
N MET A 279 14.55 -2.18 21.86
CA MET A 279 13.25 -2.46 21.28
C MET A 279 13.41 -3.35 20.05
N ASN A 280 12.45 -4.24 19.84
CA ASN A 280 12.36 -5.02 18.61
C ASN A 280 11.66 -4.19 17.54
N VAL A 281 12.35 -3.96 16.42
CA VAL A 281 11.78 -3.35 15.21
C VAL A 281 11.73 -4.38 14.09
N SER A 282 10.97 -4.09 13.03
CA SER A 282 10.95 -4.98 11.87
C SER A 282 12.35 -5.03 11.24
N ALA A 283 12.85 -6.23 10.96
CA ALA A 283 14.07 -6.41 10.16
C ALA A 283 13.83 -6.17 8.66
N SER A 284 12.58 -5.89 8.26
CA SER A 284 12.24 -5.51 6.89
C SER A 284 12.34 -4.00 6.71
N VAL A 285 12.86 -3.58 5.55
CA VAL A 285 13.05 -2.17 5.20
C VAL A 285 12.42 -1.90 3.85
N MET A 286 11.62 -0.84 3.76
CA MET A 286 11.03 -0.34 2.52
C MET A 286 11.26 1.17 2.44
N GLU A 287 12.19 1.58 1.58
CA GLU A 287 12.57 2.97 1.36
C GLU A 287 12.51 3.28 -0.14
N TYR A 288 11.90 4.41 -0.52
CA TYR A 288 11.68 4.76 -1.95
C TYR A 288 11.02 3.63 -2.75
N VAL A 289 9.99 3.01 -2.16
CA VAL A 289 9.20 1.93 -2.76
C VAL A 289 7.83 2.46 -3.16
N ASP A 290 7.41 2.18 -4.38
CA ASP A 290 6.07 2.46 -4.88
C ASP A 290 5.29 1.15 -5.02
N ILE A 291 4.18 1.06 -4.29
CA ILE A 291 3.25 -0.08 -4.32
C ILE A 291 1.99 0.38 -5.06
N LEU A 292 1.78 -0.16 -6.26
CA LEU A 292 0.71 0.24 -7.16
C LEU A 292 -0.25 -0.93 -7.39
N HIS A 293 -1.56 -0.65 -7.46
CA HIS A 293 -2.60 -1.64 -7.76
C HIS A 293 -2.62 -2.85 -6.80
N ALA A 294 -2.23 -2.65 -5.54
CA ALA A 294 -2.28 -3.65 -4.48
C ALA A 294 -3.55 -3.49 -3.62
N GLY A 295 -3.98 -4.56 -2.95
CA GLY A 295 -4.96 -4.48 -1.84
C GLY A 295 -6.31 -5.14 -2.08
N GLN A 296 -6.38 -6.18 -2.93
CA GLN A 296 -7.64 -6.89 -3.21
C GLN A 296 -7.49 -8.42 -3.16
#